data_AF-A0AAN9H8J2-F1
#
_entry.id   AF-A0AAN9H8J2-F1
#
_cell.length_a   1.000
_cell.length_b   1.000
_cell.length_c   1.000
_cell.angle_alpha   90.00
_cell.angle_beta   90.00
_cell.angle_gamma   90.00
#
_symmetry.space_group_name_H-M   'P 1'
#
loop_
_entity.id
_entity.type
_entity.pdbx_description
1 polymer ?
#
loop_
_entity_poly.entity_id
_entity_poly.type
_entity_poly.pdbx_seq_one_letter_code
_entity_poly.pdbx_strand_id
1 'polypeptide(L)'
;MSKKAGKKGGGKHAGMTEEERHLYMQQKAQAEEDIAKRKEDMLTHFLKDKLQKEERNTVLNLYKLRQQWRAVLTQTKTAELRNDISVLSQSFERVLDYKDNIIKSLVVDLSEREQQSELARSSHLQNVDCLLELHRSRLAELAFNFNTSLEELSSEYNTEREQILSQHQQENVNLENVMFSMEKHYADIDNEARRDYESNGNQIKKQNKEENQTVKEQMKWIMEKLWREMQEVSHEFKESTKGKFSAVDNLSVKDKQSAKEIDAHKKHVQKLQETISALRCQLSSSQSGGTVQQLRSDRDELGQEVQHLRVRLGAAQTIRRKQLTKLTIQSNNAAKKLQETAALGERLMRLSEVCSKMETEHEKVLPFYKSSLSEEEQSQERANAMKSANEKLAQLIHDYSPLGKFWQRYNKVQLDRLCLKREKVLLLQENERLRVYLKQYLDEVSVSDESFQQQKLLVVSSSTLQTPAATERRGQKHYVVQEAANIVQKQL
;
A
#
# COMPACT_ATOMS: atom_id res chain seq x y z
N MET A 1 147.33 -67.29 10.12
CA MET A 1 148.80 -67.39 9.95
C MET A 1 149.49 -67.26 11.31
N SER A 2 150.38 -68.20 11.63
CA SER A 2 151.53 -68.15 12.56
C SER A 2 151.38 -67.50 13.95
N LYS A 3 151.36 -68.32 15.02
CA LYS A 3 152.57 -68.77 15.73
C LYS A 3 152.24 -69.73 16.88
N LYS A 4 152.89 -70.90 16.85
CA LYS A 4 153.15 -71.78 18.00
C LYS A 4 153.92 -71.00 19.08
N ALA A 5 153.56 -71.24 20.34
CA ALA A 5 154.53 -71.34 21.43
C ALA A 5 153.86 -72.09 22.59
N GLY A 6 154.28 -73.35 22.79
CA GLY A 6 154.06 -74.00 24.08
C GLY A 6 154.93 -73.32 25.14
N LYS A 7 154.48 -73.38 26.40
CA LYS A 7 155.41 -73.35 27.52
C LYS A 7 154.87 -74.22 28.65
N LYS A 8 155.52 -75.37 28.78
CA LYS A 8 155.68 -76.12 30.05
C LYS A 8 156.20 -75.16 31.12
N GLY A 9 155.55 -75.19 32.27
CA GLY A 9 156.09 -74.75 33.56
C GLY A 9 155.19 -75.40 34.60
N GLY A 10 155.65 -76.30 35.45
CA GLY A 10 157.00 -76.59 35.87
C GLY A 10 156.85 -76.96 37.33
N GLY A 11 157.02 -78.25 37.62
CA GLY A 11 157.06 -78.74 38.98
C GLY A 11 158.16 -78.03 39.76
N LYS A 12 157.77 -77.28 40.77
CA LYS A 12 158.53 -77.00 41.99
C LYS A 12 157.51 -77.11 43.11
N HIS A 13 157.53 -78.25 43.80
CA HIS A 13 157.26 -78.44 45.23
C HIS A 13 157.61 -79.90 45.49
N ALA A 14 158.89 -80.22 45.22
CA ALA A 14 159.56 -81.36 45.80
C ALA A 14 160.22 -80.78 47.06
N GLY A 15 159.59 -81.02 48.21
CA GLY A 15 159.96 -80.45 49.51
C GLY A 15 159.22 -79.15 49.86
N MET A 16 157.95 -79.26 50.30
CA MET A 16 157.20 -78.36 51.21
C MET A 16 155.75 -78.88 51.30
N THR A 17 155.08 -78.67 52.44
CA THR A 17 153.79 -79.26 52.86
C THR A 17 152.61 -78.98 51.92
N GLU A 18 151.59 -79.86 51.90
CA GLU A 18 150.39 -79.77 51.05
C GLU A 18 149.64 -78.42 51.14
N GLU A 19 149.86 -77.66 52.21
CA GLU A 19 149.22 -76.38 52.50
C GLU A 19 149.69 -75.21 51.59
N GLU A 20 150.95 -75.17 51.17
CA GLU A 20 151.50 -74.03 50.41
C GLU A 20 151.05 -74.01 48.93
N ARG A 21 150.78 -75.18 48.35
CA ARG A 21 150.21 -75.29 46.98
C ARG A 21 148.75 -74.83 46.91
N HIS A 22 147.98 -75.08 47.97
CA HIS A 22 146.60 -74.62 48.05
C HIS A 22 146.52 -73.08 48.12
N LEU A 23 147.42 -72.43 48.88
CA LEU A 23 147.45 -70.97 49.00
C LEU A 23 147.79 -70.24 47.69
N TYR A 24 148.74 -70.75 46.89
CA TYR A 24 149.07 -70.12 45.61
C TYR A 24 147.94 -70.27 44.58
N MET A 25 147.30 -71.45 44.52
CA MET A 25 146.11 -71.66 43.69
C MET A 25 144.94 -70.78 44.16
N GLN A 26 144.82 -70.54 45.47
CA GLN A 26 143.82 -69.63 46.05
C GLN A 26 144.09 -68.16 45.70
N GLN A 27 145.34 -67.68 45.78
CA GLN A 27 145.69 -66.31 45.36
C GLN A 27 145.45 -66.08 43.86
N LYS A 28 145.77 -67.06 43.02
CA LYS A 28 145.52 -66.97 41.57
C LYS A 28 144.01 -66.96 41.27
N ALA A 29 143.23 -67.80 41.96
CA ALA A 29 141.78 -67.80 41.85
C ALA A 29 141.17 -66.47 42.31
N GLN A 30 141.66 -65.88 43.41
CA GLN A 30 141.23 -64.57 43.89
C GLN A 30 141.57 -63.44 42.91
N ALA A 31 142.77 -63.44 42.32
CA ALA A 31 143.15 -62.45 41.30
C ALA A 31 142.34 -62.61 40.00
N GLU A 32 142.04 -63.84 39.59
CA GLU A 32 141.17 -64.13 38.45
C GLU A 32 139.71 -63.73 38.73
N GLU A 33 139.20 -63.97 39.95
CA GLU A 33 137.90 -63.48 40.39
C GLU A 33 137.84 -61.95 40.46
N ASP A 34 138.88 -61.27 40.94
CA ASP A 34 138.90 -59.80 40.99
C ASP A 34 138.99 -59.17 39.59
N ILE A 35 139.72 -59.80 38.66
CA ILE A 35 139.72 -59.39 37.25
C ILE A 35 138.37 -59.70 36.59
N ALA A 36 137.72 -60.82 36.94
CA ALA A 36 136.39 -61.17 36.46
C ALA A 36 135.35 -60.18 36.98
N LYS A 37 135.37 -59.84 38.28
CA LYS A 37 134.52 -58.81 38.90
C LYS A 37 134.74 -57.45 38.26
N ARG A 38 135.98 -57.01 38.04
CA ARG A 38 136.24 -55.75 37.32
C ARG A 38 135.71 -55.77 35.90
N LYS A 39 135.80 -56.89 35.18
CA LYS A 39 135.23 -57.02 33.83
C LYS A 39 133.69 -57.01 33.87
N GLU A 40 133.10 -57.65 34.88
CA GLU A 40 131.66 -57.66 35.12
C GLU A 40 131.14 -56.28 35.50
N ASP A 41 131.84 -55.56 36.38
CA ASP A 41 131.55 -54.17 36.78
C ASP A 41 131.67 -53.20 35.60
N MET A 42 132.69 -53.37 34.75
CA MET A 42 132.85 -52.60 33.51
C MET A 42 131.72 -52.88 32.51
N LEU A 43 131.31 -54.15 32.38
CA LEU A 43 130.20 -54.55 31.51
C LEU A 43 128.86 -54.03 32.03
N THR A 44 128.61 -54.13 33.34
CA THR A 44 127.37 -53.61 33.96
C THR A 44 127.31 -52.09 33.88
N HIS A 45 128.41 -51.37 34.08
CA HIS A 45 128.47 -49.92 33.87
C HIS A 45 128.20 -49.55 32.40
N PHE A 46 128.81 -50.26 31.45
CA PHE A 46 128.54 -50.05 30.03
C PHE A 46 127.08 -50.32 29.65
N LEU A 47 126.49 -51.40 30.17
CA LEU A 47 125.08 -51.73 29.96
C LEU A 47 124.15 -50.70 30.60
N LYS A 48 124.49 -50.20 31.80
CA LYS A 48 123.73 -49.14 32.49
C LYS A 48 123.79 -47.82 31.72
N ASP A 49 124.96 -47.45 31.19
CA ASP A 49 125.11 -46.26 30.34
C ASP A 49 124.37 -46.40 29.00
N LYS A 50 124.37 -47.61 28.41
CA LYS A 50 123.58 -47.91 27.21
C LYS A 50 122.08 -47.82 27.50
N LEU A 51 121.62 -48.41 28.61
CA LEU A 51 120.24 -48.32 29.05
C LEU A 51 119.83 -46.86 29.26
N GLN A 52 120.61 -46.07 29.99
CA GLN A 52 120.32 -44.65 30.21
C GLN A 52 120.30 -43.83 28.92
N LYS A 53 121.18 -44.15 27.95
CA LYS A 53 121.15 -43.51 26.63
C LYS A 53 119.90 -43.89 25.86
N GLU A 54 119.48 -45.15 25.89
CA GLU A 54 118.22 -45.60 25.29
C GLU A 54 117.00 -44.98 26.00
N GLU A 55 116.97 -44.89 27.32
CA GLU A 55 115.92 -44.21 28.09
C GLU A 55 115.83 -42.72 27.73
N ARG A 56 116.96 -42.01 27.64
CA ARG A 56 116.96 -40.61 27.19
C ARG A 56 116.50 -40.49 25.74
N ASN A 57 116.96 -41.38 24.86
CA ASN A 57 116.57 -41.39 23.45
C ASN A 57 115.08 -41.70 23.27
N THR A 58 114.52 -42.64 24.03
CA THR A 58 113.09 -42.98 23.99
C THR A 58 112.22 -41.84 24.48
N VAL A 59 112.60 -41.14 25.56
CA VAL A 59 111.87 -39.93 26.01
C VAL A 59 111.91 -38.83 24.95
N LEU A 60 113.07 -38.58 24.35
CA LEU A 60 113.21 -37.60 23.26
C LEU A 60 112.43 -38.00 22.02
N ASN A 61 112.45 -39.28 21.63
CA ASN A 61 111.71 -39.81 20.49
C ASN A 61 110.20 -39.76 20.74
N LEU A 62 109.73 -40.05 21.96
CA LEU A 62 108.34 -39.90 22.34
C LEU A 62 107.90 -38.43 22.29
N TYR A 63 108.73 -37.50 22.75
CA TYR A 63 108.43 -36.07 22.63
C TYR A 63 108.35 -35.63 21.16
N LYS A 64 109.32 -36.03 20.32
CA LYS A 64 109.30 -35.76 18.88
C LYS A 64 108.06 -36.34 18.21
N LEU A 65 107.73 -37.60 18.51
CA LEU A 65 106.56 -38.28 17.98
C LEU A 65 105.27 -37.59 18.43
N ARG A 66 105.14 -37.23 19.71
CA ARG A 66 104.00 -36.48 20.23
C ARG A 66 103.86 -35.11 19.57
N GLN A 67 104.98 -34.42 19.34
CA GLN A 67 104.97 -33.12 18.66
C GLN A 67 104.55 -33.26 17.20
N GLN A 68 105.04 -34.29 16.50
CA GLN A 68 104.62 -34.62 15.13
C GLN A 68 103.13 -34.97 15.06
N TRP A 69 102.63 -35.81 15.97
CA TRP A 69 101.20 -36.14 16.02
C TRP A 69 100.34 -34.93 16.35
N ARG A 70 100.75 -34.07 17.27
CA ARG A 70 100.03 -32.82 17.54
C ARG A 70 100.00 -31.92 16.31
N ALA A 71 101.11 -31.78 15.59
CA ALA A 71 101.16 -31.01 14.36
C ALA A 71 100.22 -31.59 13.29
N VAL A 72 100.26 -32.90 13.07
CA VAL A 72 99.38 -33.58 12.10
C VAL A 72 97.92 -33.45 12.50
N LEU A 73 97.55 -33.75 13.75
CA LEU A 73 96.16 -33.69 14.24
C LEU A 73 95.61 -32.26 14.24
N THR A 74 96.42 -31.26 14.58
CA THR A 74 95.99 -29.85 14.49
C THR A 74 95.82 -29.43 13.04
N GLN A 75 96.71 -29.83 12.14
CA GLN A 75 96.57 -29.54 10.72
C GLN A 75 95.35 -30.23 10.10
N THR A 76 95.10 -31.50 10.40
CA THR A 76 93.91 -32.21 9.91
C THR A 76 92.64 -31.62 10.49
N LYS A 77 92.60 -31.36 11.80
CA LYS A 77 91.40 -30.80 12.43
C LYS A 77 91.09 -29.38 11.97
N THR A 78 92.12 -28.55 11.77
CA THR A 78 91.92 -27.20 11.22
C THR A 78 91.45 -27.25 9.76
N ALA A 79 91.90 -28.22 8.96
CA ALA A 79 91.40 -28.42 7.61
C ALA A 79 89.93 -28.89 7.59
N GLU A 80 89.57 -29.86 8.44
CA GLU A 80 88.17 -30.30 8.63
C GLU A 80 87.27 -29.13 9.02
N LEU A 81 87.64 -28.36 10.05
CA LEU A 81 86.84 -27.22 10.52
C LEU A 81 86.69 -26.14 9.45
N ARG A 82 87.72 -25.89 8.64
CA ARG A 82 87.61 -24.96 7.50
C ARG A 82 86.63 -25.47 6.44
N ASN A 83 86.64 -26.77 6.16
CA ASN A 83 85.69 -27.37 5.23
C ASN A 83 84.26 -27.30 5.80
N ASP A 84 84.05 -27.63 7.08
CA ASP A 84 82.75 -27.54 7.73
C ASP A 84 82.21 -26.10 7.73
N ILE A 85 83.06 -25.11 8.04
CA ILE A 85 82.70 -23.68 7.96
C ILE A 85 82.32 -23.30 6.53
N SER A 86 83.06 -23.77 5.52
CA SER A 86 82.75 -23.48 4.12
C SER A 86 81.45 -24.14 3.65
N VAL A 87 81.16 -25.36 4.08
CA VAL A 87 79.89 -26.04 3.75
C VAL A 87 78.74 -25.30 4.43
N LEU A 88 78.92 -24.94 5.70
CA LEU A 88 77.92 -24.22 6.47
C LEU A 88 77.66 -22.82 5.89
N SER A 89 78.69 -22.08 5.48
CA SER A 89 78.53 -20.76 4.85
C SER A 89 77.75 -20.86 3.54
N GLN A 90 78.07 -21.82 2.67
CA GLN A 90 77.32 -22.05 1.43
C GLN A 90 75.86 -22.46 1.71
N SER A 91 75.62 -23.26 2.75
CA SER A 91 74.25 -23.63 3.13
C SER A 91 73.45 -22.42 3.61
N PHE A 92 74.08 -21.53 4.39
CA PHE A 92 73.45 -20.30 4.86
C PHE A 92 73.18 -19.33 3.71
N GLU A 93 74.13 -19.13 2.79
CA GLU A 93 73.94 -18.30 1.59
C GLU A 93 72.74 -18.79 0.77
N ARG A 94 72.63 -20.10 0.50
CA ARG A 94 71.47 -20.66 -0.23
C ARG A 94 70.14 -20.40 0.48
N VAL A 95 70.11 -20.53 1.82
CA VAL A 95 68.91 -20.26 2.61
C VAL A 95 68.57 -18.77 2.61
N LEU A 96 69.58 -17.88 2.69
CA LEU A 96 69.40 -16.44 2.58
C LEU A 96 68.83 -16.07 1.21
N ASP A 97 69.42 -16.56 0.12
CA ASP A 97 68.93 -16.32 -1.24
C ASP A 97 67.48 -16.79 -1.42
N TYR A 98 67.14 -17.97 -0.89
CA TYR A 98 65.78 -18.49 -0.94
C TYR A 98 64.80 -17.60 -0.18
N LYS A 99 65.17 -17.17 1.04
CA LYS A 99 64.34 -16.26 1.84
C LYS A 99 64.22 -14.87 1.20
N ASP A 100 65.29 -14.33 0.65
CA ASP A 100 65.29 -13.05 -0.05
C ASP A 100 64.41 -13.09 -1.29
N ASN A 101 64.40 -14.21 -2.02
CA ASN A 101 63.50 -14.40 -3.16
C ASN A 101 62.03 -14.45 -2.72
N ILE A 102 61.73 -15.13 -1.61
CA ILE A 102 60.37 -15.12 -1.02
C ILE A 102 59.98 -13.71 -0.58
N ILE A 103 60.88 -12.98 0.08
CA ILE A 103 60.59 -11.62 0.53
C ILE A 103 60.31 -10.72 -0.69
N LYS A 104 61.14 -10.81 -1.74
CA LYS A 104 60.92 -10.06 -2.99
C LYS A 104 59.58 -10.40 -3.63
N SER A 105 59.21 -11.69 -3.72
CA SER A 105 57.91 -12.07 -4.28
C SER A 105 56.75 -11.55 -3.42
N LEU A 106 56.86 -11.65 -2.09
CA LEU A 106 55.83 -11.14 -1.18
C LEU A 106 55.68 -9.62 -1.26
N VAL A 107 56.77 -8.88 -1.49
CA VAL A 107 56.72 -7.42 -1.70
C VAL A 107 55.98 -7.08 -2.99
N VAL A 108 56.24 -7.82 -4.07
CA VAL A 108 55.50 -7.65 -5.33
C VAL A 108 54.03 -7.97 -5.13
N ASP A 109 53.70 -9.12 -4.52
CA ASP A 109 52.32 -9.51 -4.23
C ASP A 109 51.59 -8.48 -3.36
N LEU A 110 52.27 -7.86 -2.39
CA LEU A 110 51.69 -6.80 -1.57
C LEU A 110 51.39 -5.56 -2.41
N SER A 111 52.32 -5.12 -3.27
CA SER A 111 52.11 -3.98 -4.16
C SER A 111 50.97 -4.21 -5.17
N GLU A 112 50.85 -5.41 -5.72
CA GLU A 112 49.77 -5.77 -6.64
C GLU A 112 48.41 -5.78 -5.92
N ARG A 113 48.34 -6.32 -4.70
CA ARG A 113 47.10 -6.30 -3.89
C ARG A 113 46.69 -4.89 -3.49
N GLU A 114 47.65 -4.02 -3.17
CA GLU A 114 47.38 -2.62 -2.86
C GLU A 114 46.80 -1.89 -4.07
N GLN A 115 47.42 -2.03 -5.25
CA GLN A 115 46.89 -1.48 -6.51
C GLN A 115 45.48 -1.98 -6.83
N GLN A 116 45.25 -3.29 -6.68
CA GLN A 116 43.91 -3.87 -6.87
C GLN A 116 42.89 -3.29 -5.89
N SER A 117 43.28 -3.09 -4.61
CA SER A 117 42.41 -2.47 -3.61
C SER A 117 42.09 -1.01 -3.94
N GLU A 118 43.08 -0.24 -4.40
CA GLU A 118 42.88 1.14 -4.83
C GLU A 118 41.95 1.24 -6.03
N LEU A 119 42.13 0.38 -7.04
CA LEU A 119 41.27 0.32 -8.23
C LEU A 119 39.84 -0.09 -7.89
N ALA A 120 39.67 -1.11 -7.03
CA ALA A 120 38.35 -1.52 -6.56
C ALA A 120 37.66 -0.38 -5.79
N ARG A 121 38.40 0.33 -4.94
CA ARG A 121 37.89 1.49 -4.21
C ARG A 121 37.51 2.63 -5.15
N SER A 122 38.35 2.97 -6.13
CA SER A 122 38.03 4.04 -7.10
C SER A 122 36.81 3.69 -7.95
N SER A 123 36.71 2.44 -8.41
CA SER A 123 35.54 1.97 -9.17
C SER A 123 34.26 2.02 -8.33
N HIS A 124 34.31 1.57 -7.07
CA HIS A 124 33.18 1.67 -6.17
C HIS A 124 32.76 3.13 -5.93
N LEU A 125 33.71 4.04 -5.68
CA LEU A 125 33.40 5.46 -5.49
C LEU A 125 32.75 6.06 -6.74
N GLN A 126 33.26 5.75 -7.94
CA GLN A 126 32.64 6.20 -9.19
C GLN A 126 31.20 5.68 -9.34
N ASN A 127 30.96 4.41 -9.01
CA ASN A 127 29.60 3.85 -9.04
C ASN A 127 28.67 4.57 -8.05
N VAL A 128 29.16 4.89 -6.84
CA VAL A 128 28.41 5.67 -5.86
C VAL A 128 28.12 7.08 -6.37
N ASP A 129 29.09 7.73 -7.00
CA ASP A 129 28.90 9.06 -7.58
C ASP A 129 27.85 9.04 -8.70
N CYS A 130 27.89 8.05 -9.60
CA CYS A 130 26.85 7.85 -10.63
C CYS A 130 25.46 7.61 -10.01
N LEU A 131 25.37 6.82 -8.93
CA LEU A 131 24.11 6.61 -8.21
C LEU A 131 23.62 7.92 -7.57
N LEU A 132 24.51 8.72 -6.98
CA LEU A 132 24.17 10.01 -6.40
C LEU A 132 23.68 10.99 -7.46
N GLU A 133 24.29 11.02 -8.65
CA GLU A 133 23.83 11.83 -9.77
C GLU A 133 22.43 11.43 -10.24
N LEU A 134 22.17 10.12 -10.38
CA LEU A 134 20.85 9.60 -10.73
C LEU A 134 19.79 9.93 -9.67
N HIS A 135 20.15 9.88 -8.38
CA HIS A 135 19.25 10.30 -7.31
C HIS A 135 19.01 11.82 -7.32
N ARG A 136 20.03 12.62 -7.61
CA ARG A 136 19.89 14.08 -7.74
C ARG A 136 19.00 14.45 -8.92
N SER A 137 19.16 13.82 -10.08
CA SER A 137 18.29 14.08 -11.25
C SER A 137 16.84 13.69 -10.95
N ARG A 138 16.62 12.51 -10.36
CA ARG A 138 15.27 12.06 -9.96
C ARG A 138 14.62 13.01 -8.95
N LEU A 139 15.38 13.52 -7.96
CA LEU A 139 14.86 14.49 -7.00
C LEU A 139 14.54 15.83 -7.67
N ALA A 140 15.37 16.28 -8.61
CA ALA A 140 15.11 17.50 -9.37
C ALA A 140 13.86 17.38 -10.24
N GLU A 141 13.67 16.25 -10.93
CA GLU A 141 12.45 15.95 -11.70
C GLU A 141 11.21 15.90 -10.80
N LEU A 142 11.31 15.25 -9.63
CA LEU A 142 10.20 15.18 -8.68
C LEU A 142 9.83 16.57 -8.15
N ALA A 143 10.83 17.39 -7.82
CA ALA A 143 10.63 18.76 -7.36
C ALA A 143 10.03 19.64 -8.46
N PHE A 144 10.51 19.50 -9.70
CA PHE A 144 9.96 20.18 -10.87
C PHE A 144 8.48 19.81 -11.06
N ASN A 145 8.17 18.51 -11.15
CA ASN A 145 6.80 18.03 -11.33
C ASN A 145 5.86 18.47 -10.18
N PHE A 146 6.36 18.47 -8.95
CA PHE A 146 5.59 18.95 -7.81
C PHE A 146 5.28 20.44 -7.92
N ASN A 147 6.29 21.25 -8.25
CA ASN A 147 6.11 22.70 -8.41
C ASN A 147 5.18 23.01 -9.59
N THR A 148 5.33 22.34 -10.73
CA THR A 148 4.43 22.53 -11.87
C THR A 148 3.00 22.15 -11.54
N SER A 149 2.77 21.00 -10.89
CA SER A 149 1.42 20.61 -10.47
C SER A 149 0.83 21.56 -9.42
N LEU A 150 1.66 22.15 -8.56
CA LEU A 150 1.22 23.16 -7.59
C LEU A 150 0.84 24.46 -8.30
N GLU A 151 1.64 24.90 -9.26
CA GLU A 151 1.35 26.09 -10.08
C GLU A 151 0.09 25.91 -10.91
N GLU A 152 -0.06 24.76 -11.58
CA GLU A 152 -1.27 24.38 -12.34
C GLU A 152 -2.50 24.41 -11.43
N LEU A 153 -2.47 23.68 -10.30
CA LEU A 153 -3.59 23.64 -9.35
C LEU A 153 -3.90 25.03 -8.76
N SER A 154 -2.89 25.84 -8.45
CA SER A 154 -3.10 27.21 -7.98
C SER A 154 -3.73 28.08 -9.07
N SER A 155 -3.34 27.91 -10.32
CA SER A 155 -3.91 28.66 -11.45
C SER A 155 -5.37 28.26 -11.69
N GLU A 156 -5.66 26.96 -11.67
CA GLU A 156 -7.02 26.43 -11.79
C GLU A 156 -7.90 26.97 -10.65
N TYR A 157 -7.45 26.85 -9.40
CA TYR A 157 -8.18 27.37 -8.25
C TYR A 157 -8.45 28.88 -8.35
N ASN A 158 -7.46 29.67 -8.74
CA ASN A 158 -7.62 31.11 -8.87
C ASN A 158 -8.60 31.48 -10.00
N THR A 159 -8.51 30.81 -11.14
CA THR A 159 -9.43 31.04 -12.28
C THR A 159 -10.85 30.63 -11.96
N GLU A 160 -11.06 29.47 -11.32
CA GLU A 160 -12.38 29.04 -10.85
C GLU A 160 -12.95 30.01 -9.82
N ARG A 161 -12.12 30.46 -8.87
CA ARG A 161 -12.52 31.46 -7.87
C ARG A 161 -12.94 32.77 -8.52
N GLU A 162 -12.19 33.27 -9.50
CA GLU A 162 -12.54 34.48 -10.25
C GLU A 162 -13.85 34.31 -11.02
N GLN A 163 -14.05 33.16 -11.68
CA GLN A 163 -15.29 32.86 -12.39
C GLN A 163 -16.50 32.82 -11.45
N ILE A 164 -16.40 32.14 -10.30
CA ILE A 164 -17.46 32.07 -9.30
C ILE A 164 -17.79 33.47 -8.77
N LEU A 165 -16.78 34.28 -8.44
CA LEU A 165 -17.00 35.64 -7.95
C LEU A 165 -17.64 36.52 -9.02
N SER A 166 -17.22 36.41 -10.28
CA SER A 166 -17.80 37.15 -11.40
C SER A 166 -19.25 36.74 -11.67
N GLN A 167 -19.56 35.44 -11.64
CA GLN A 167 -20.92 34.93 -11.79
C GLN A 167 -21.80 35.41 -10.64
N HIS A 168 -21.33 35.31 -9.41
CA HIS A 168 -22.06 35.79 -8.24
C HIS A 168 -22.33 37.31 -8.31
N GLN A 169 -21.36 38.11 -8.75
CA GLN A 169 -21.57 39.54 -8.97
C GLN A 169 -22.63 39.80 -10.06
N GLN A 170 -22.58 39.07 -11.17
CA GLN A 170 -23.57 39.20 -12.24
C GLN A 170 -24.98 38.81 -11.76
N GLU A 171 -25.09 37.73 -10.98
CA GLU A 171 -26.36 37.29 -10.38
C GLU A 171 -26.91 38.33 -9.41
N ASN A 172 -26.07 38.91 -8.56
CA ASN A 172 -26.48 39.98 -7.66
C ASN A 172 -27.02 41.20 -8.43
N VAL A 173 -26.31 41.64 -9.47
CA VAL A 173 -26.77 42.75 -10.33
C VAL A 173 -28.09 42.40 -11.02
N ASN A 174 -28.25 41.16 -11.50
CA ASN A 174 -29.48 40.71 -12.11
C ASN A 174 -30.65 40.71 -11.10
N LEU A 175 -30.42 40.24 -9.87
CA LEU A 175 -31.41 40.26 -8.80
C LEU A 175 -31.80 41.69 -8.41
N GLU A 176 -30.84 42.60 -8.29
CA GLU A 176 -31.10 44.02 -8.05
C GLU A 176 -31.95 44.64 -9.17
N ASN A 177 -31.65 44.33 -10.43
CA ASN A 177 -32.43 44.79 -11.59
C ASN A 177 -33.85 44.22 -11.60
N VAL A 178 -34.03 42.94 -11.26
CA VAL A 178 -35.35 42.31 -11.14
C VAL A 178 -36.14 42.94 -9.99
N MET A 179 -35.50 43.14 -8.83
CA MET A 179 -36.12 43.82 -7.69
C MET A 179 -36.57 45.22 -8.07
N PHE A 180 -35.70 46.02 -8.69
CA PHE A 180 -36.05 47.37 -9.13
C PHE A 180 -37.21 47.37 -10.15
N SER A 181 -37.17 46.46 -11.13
CA SER A 181 -38.24 46.32 -12.12
C SER A 181 -39.58 45.92 -11.48
N MET A 182 -39.53 45.05 -10.48
CA MET A 182 -40.69 44.56 -9.74
C MET A 182 -41.27 45.65 -8.83
N GLU A 183 -40.42 46.41 -8.12
CA GLU A 183 -40.83 47.58 -7.34
C GLU A 183 -41.51 48.63 -8.23
N LYS A 184 -40.92 48.91 -9.40
CA LYS A 184 -41.53 49.83 -10.37
C LYS A 184 -42.89 49.33 -10.85
N HIS A 185 -43.00 48.05 -11.21
CA HIS A 185 -44.27 47.47 -11.64
C HIS A 185 -45.35 47.54 -10.55
N TYR A 186 -45.00 47.27 -9.29
CA TYR A 186 -45.94 47.41 -8.18
C TYR A 186 -46.32 48.87 -7.92
N ALA A 187 -45.38 49.80 -8.03
CA ALA A 187 -45.67 51.23 -7.96
C ALA A 187 -46.62 51.67 -9.08
N ASP A 188 -46.43 51.16 -10.31
CA ASP A 188 -47.30 51.44 -11.44
C ASP A 188 -48.71 50.88 -11.23
N ILE A 189 -48.84 49.65 -10.70
CA ILE A 189 -50.14 49.07 -10.31
C ILE A 189 -50.82 49.89 -9.22
N ASP A 190 -50.10 50.28 -8.16
CA ASP A 190 -50.66 51.11 -7.10
C ASP A 190 -51.12 52.47 -7.64
N ASN A 191 -50.34 53.07 -8.52
CA ASN A 191 -50.70 54.32 -9.19
C ASN A 191 -51.92 54.16 -10.11
N GLU A 192 -52.05 53.05 -10.84
CA GLU A 192 -53.24 52.75 -11.65
C GLU A 192 -54.46 52.55 -10.77
N ALA A 193 -54.34 51.74 -9.71
CA ALA A 193 -55.43 51.50 -8.77
C ALA A 193 -55.90 52.79 -8.08
N ARG A 194 -54.97 53.69 -7.72
CA ARG A 194 -55.31 55.04 -7.22
C ARG A 194 -56.03 55.86 -8.27
N ARG A 195 -55.55 55.88 -9.52
CA ARG A 195 -56.20 56.60 -10.63
C ARG A 195 -57.62 56.07 -10.91
N ASP A 196 -57.79 54.75 -10.92
CA ASP A 196 -59.10 54.09 -11.06
C ASP A 196 -60.03 54.42 -9.91
N TYR A 197 -59.52 54.39 -8.67
CA TYR A 197 -60.27 54.77 -7.49
C TYR A 197 -60.74 56.23 -7.55
N GLU A 198 -59.85 57.16 -7.90
CA GLU A 198 -60.17 58.57 -8.07
C GLU A 198 -61.18 58.79 -9.21
N SER A 199 -61.00 58.11 -10.34
CA SER A 199 -61.91 58.14 -11.48
C SER A 199 -63.30 57.65 -11.11
N ASN A 200 -63.40 56.47 -10.48
CA ASN A 200 -64.66 55.90 -10.03
C ASN A 200 -65.32 56.80 -8.97
N GLY A 201 -64.55 57.33 -8.02
CA GLY A 201 -65.03 58.30 -7.03
C GLY A 201 -65.58 59.57 -7.67
N ASN A 202 -64.93 60.08 -8.72
CA ASN A 202 -65.40 61.25 -9.48
C ASN A 202 -66.64 60.92 -10.32
N GLN A 203 -66.71 59.73 -10.91
CA GLN A 203 -67.86 59.26 -11.67
C GLN A 203 -69.09 59.12 -10.76
N ILE A 204 -68.95 58.52 -9.58
CA ILE A 204 -70.02 58.45 -8.57
C ILE A 204 -70.46 59.85 -8.15
N LYS A 205 -69.52 60.76 -7.88
CA LYS A 205 -69.84 62.17 -7.56
C LYS A 205 -70.61 62.86 -8.69
N LYS A 206 -70.25 62.58 -9.95
CA LYS A 206 -70.92 63.13 -11.13
C LYS A 206 -72.34 62.55 -11.26
N GLN A 207 -72.50 61.23 -11.16
CA GLN A 207 -73.80 60.56 -11.16
C GLN A 207 -74.70 61.09 -10.04
N ASN A 208 -74.20 61.20 -8.81
CA ASN A 208 -74.97 61.77 -7.69
C ASN A 208 -75.38 63.25 -7.95
N LYS A 209 -74.55 64.04 -8.65
CA LYS A 209 -74.91 65.41 -9.04
C LYS A 209 -75.99 65.41 -10.12
N GLU A 210 -75.90 64.53 -11.11
CA GLU A 210 -76.90 64.35 -12.16
C GLU A 210 -78.23 63.87 -11.59
N GLU A 211 -78.24 62.85 -10.72
CA GLU A 211 -79.43 62.37 -10.01
C GLU A 211 -80.06 63.44 -9.12
N ASN A 212 -79.25 64.21 -8.38
CA ASN A 212 -79.77 65.36 -7.63
C ASN A 212 -80.41 66.39 -8.56
N GLN A 213 -79.84 66.61 -9.74
CA GLN A 213 -80.36 67.56 -10.71
C GLN A 213 -81.67 67.06 -11.32
N THR A 214 -81.77 65.77 -11.68
CA THR A 214 -83.02 65.18 -12.19
C THR A 214 -84.12 65.20 -11.14
N VAL A 215 -83.82 64.88 -9.88
CA VAL A 215 -84.78 64.98 -8.76
C VAL A 215 -85.24 66.43 -8.57
N LYS A 216 -84.32 67.41 -8.64
CA LYS A 216 -84.69 68.83 -8.59
C LYS A 216 -85.60 69.24 -9.74
N GLU A 217 -85.33 68.77 -10.95
CA GLU A 217 -86.15 69.04 -12.14
C GLU A 217 -87.53 68.40 -12.03
N GLN A 218 -87.61 67.14 -11.57
CA GLN A 218 -88.88 66.47 -11.27
C GLN A 218 -89.67 67.22 -10.20
N MET A 219 -89.01 67.67 -9.12
CA MET A 219 -89.66 68.44 -8.06
C MET A 219 -90.19 69.78 -8.57
N LYS A 220 -89.42 70.48 -9.43
CA LYS A 220 -89.90 71.70 -10.11
C LYS A 220 -91.10 71.41 -11.00
N TRP A 221 -91.07 70.34 -11.78
CA TRP A 221 -92.19 69.95 -12.64
C TRP A 221 -93.47 69.63 -11.83
N ILE A 222 -93.34 68.90 -10.70
CA ILE A 222 -94.46 68.63 -9.79
C ILE A 222 -94.98 69.93 -9.18
N MET A 223 -94.08 70.81 -8.72
CA MET A 223 -94.44 72.11 -8.15
C MET A 223 -95.18 72.98 -9.17
N GLU A 224 -94.73 73.03 -10.42
CA GLU A 224 -95.42 73.74 -11.50
C GLU A 224 -96.78 73.11 -11.85
N LYS A 225 -96.87 71.78 -11.84
CA LYS A 225 -98.14 71.06 -12.05
C LYS A 225 -99.14 71.39 -10.95
N LEU A 226 -98.74 71.27 -9.68
CA LEU A 226 -99.57 71.63 -8.52
C LEU A 226 -99.94 73.12 -8.54
N TRP A 227 -99.03 73.99 -8.98
CA TRP A 227 -99.31 75.41 -9.13
C TRP A 227 -100.36 75.68 -10.20
N ARG A 228 -100.28 74.98 -11.35
CA ARG A 228 -101.31 75.03 -12.40
C ARG A 228 -102.65 74.50 -11.91
N GLU A 229 -102.67 73.33 -11.26
CA GLU A 229 -103.89 72.76 -10.68
C GLU A 229 -104.52 73.70 -9.64
N MET A 230 -103.71 74.33 -8.77
CA MET A 230 -104.17 75.32 -7.81
C MET A 230 -104.75 76.57 -8.51
N GLN A 231 -104.14 77.00 -9.61
CA GLN A 231 -104.60 78.14 -10.39
C GLN A 231 -105.89 77.82 -11.17
N GLU A 232 -106.02 76.61 -11.70
CA GLU A 232 -107.23 76.05 -12.31
C GLU A 232 -108.36 75.95 -11.29
N VAL A 233 -108.13 75.33 -10.13
CA VAL A 233 -109.11 75.27 -9.03
C VAL A 233 -109.49 76.67 -8.57
N SER A 234 -108.54 77.61 -8.46
CA SER A 234 -108.86 79.00 -8.10
C SER A 234 -109.68 79.71 -9.18
N HIS A 235 -109.44 79.41 -10.46
CA HIS A 235 -110.21 79.94 -11.59
C HIS A 235 -111.63 79.34 -11.63
N GLU A 236 -111.75 78.01 -11.57
CA GLU A 236 -113.03 77.29 -11.48
C GLU A 236 -113.83 77.72 -10.24
N PHE A 237 -113.16 77.92 -9.10
CA PHE A 237 -113.80 78.46 -7.91
C PHE A 237 -114.30 79.89 -8.18
N LYS A 238 -113.51 80.78 -8.80
CA LYS A 238 -113.99 82.13 -9.16
C LYS A 238 -115.17 82.11 -10.15
N GLU A 239 -115.16 81.23 -11.14
CA GLU A 239 -116.26 81.10 -12.12
C GLU A 239 -117.52 80.47 -11.50
N SER A 240 -117.37 79.40 -10.71
CA SER A 240 -118.46 78.75 -9.99
C SER A 240 -119.08 79.68 -8.94
N THR A 241 -118.27 80.50 -8.27
CA THR A 241 -118.76 81.43 -7.25
C THR A 241 -119.44 82.66 -7.86
N LYS A 242 -119.06 83.09 -9.09
CA LYS A 242 -119.80 84.12 -9.84
C LYS A 242 -121.26 83.71 -10.11
N GLY A 243 -121.51 82.45 -10.46
CA GLY A 243 -122.87 81.93 -10.65
C GLY A 243 -123.64 81.70 -9.33
N LYS A 244 -122.93 81.26 -8.27
CA LYS A 244 -123.53 81.01 -6.95
C LYS A 244 -123.88 82.29 -6.19
N PHE A 245 -123.12 83.38 -6.32
CA PHE A 245 -123.52 84.67 -5.74
C PHE A 245 -124.84 85.22 -6.33
N SER A 246 -125.16 84.91 -7.60
CA SER A 246 -126.46 85.29 -8.21
C SER A 246 -127.62 84.31 -7.91
N ALA A 247 -127.34 83.08 -7.46
CA ALA A 247 -128.34 82.04 -7.20
C ALA A 247 -128.68 81.88 -5.71
N VAL A 248 -127.77 82.24 -4.81
CA VAL A 248 -127.98 82.21 -3.33
C VAL A 248 -129.00 83.27 -2.87
N ASP A 249 -129.16 84.38 -3.59
CA ASP A 249 -130.20 85.38 -3.32
C ASP A 249 -131.62 84.90 -3.69
N ASN A 250 -131.76 83.96 -4.64
CA ASN A 250 -133.06 83.51 -5.16
C ASN A 250 -133.54 82.14 -4.59
N LEU A 251 -132.65 81.35 -3.96
CA LEU A 251 -132.96 80.01 -3.44
C LEU A 251 -133.14 79.93 -1.90
N SER A 252 -132.86 81.01 -1.17
CA SER A 252 -133.12 81.08 0.29
C SER A 252 -134.62 81.04 0.66
N VAL A 253 -135.52 81.41 -0.28
CA VAL A 253 -136.97 81.51 -0.04
C VAL A 253 -137.74 80.21 -0.38
N LYS A 254 -137.15 79.25 -1.11
CA LYS A 254 -137.85 78.01 -1.54
C LYS A 254 -137.44 76.72 -0.83
N ASP A 255 -136.28 76.68 -0.16
CA ASP A 255 -135.78 75.45 0.49
C ASP A 255 -136.39 75.14 1.87
N LYS A 256 -137.32 75.95 2.38
CA LYS A 256 -138.09 75.63 3.59
C LYS A 256 -139.26 74.64 3.35
N GLN A 257 -139.53 74.22 2.12
CA GLN A 257 -140.70 73.39 1.78
C GLN A 257 -140.41 71.94 1.32
N SER A 258 -139.17 71.55 1.04
CA SER A 258 -138.84 70.23 0.43
C SER A 258 -138.29 69.19 1.41
N ALA A 259 -138.79 69.18 2.64
CA ALA A 259 -138.28 68.39 3.74
C ALA A 259 -138.80 66.94 3.89
N LYS A 260 -139.50 66.28 2.94
CA LYS A 260 -140.29 65.07 3.31
C LYS A 260 -140.31 63.82 2.41
N GLU A 261 -139.47 63.68 1.37
CA GLU A 261 -139.64 62.56 0.41
C GLU A 261 -138.50 61.54 0.22
N ILE A 262 -137.32 61.67 0.84
CA ILE A 262 -136.18 60.80 0.48
C ILE A 262 -135.74 59.91 1.65
N ASP A 263 -136.72 59.26 2.28
CA ASP A 263 -136.54 58.19 3.28
C ASP A 263 -137.07 56.82 2.77
N ALA A 264 -137.51 56.73 1.50
CA ALA A 264 -138.22 55.56 0.97
C ALA A 264 -137.40 54.62 0.06
N HIS A 265 -136.11 54.87 -0.20
CA HIS A 265 -135.37 54.11 -1.22
C HIS A 265 -133.95 53.68 -0.83
N LYS A 266 -133.80 52.59 -0.08
CA LYS A 266 -133.09 51.40 -0.60
C LYS A 266 -132.78 50.39 0.51
N LYS A 267 -133.84 49.67 0.86
CA LYS A 267 -133.82 48.24 1.22
C LYS A 267 -133.47 47.34 0.01
N HIS A 268 -132.72 47.84 -0.98
CA HIS A 268 -132.31 47.13 -2.21
C HIS A 268 -131.08 46.23 -2.00
N VAL A 269 -130.43 46.34 -0.84
CA VAL A 269 -129.22 45.59 -0.49
C VAL A 269 -129.50 44.10 -0.20
N GLN A 270 -130.76 43.70 0.00
CA GLN A 270 -131.14 42.29 0.25
C GLN A 270 -131.05 41.35 -0.97
N LYS A 271 -130.79 41.85 -2.19
CA LYS A 271 -130.75 41.01 -3.42
C LYS A 271 -129.38 40.46 -3.83
N LEU A 272 -128.29 40.73 -3.09
CA LEU A 272 -126.96 40.16 -3.41
C LEU A 272 -126.63 38.86 -2.65
N GLN A 273 -127.49 38.44 -1.71
CA GLN A 273 -127.36 37.20 -0.93
C GLN A 273 -127.46 35.92 -1.80
N GLU A 274 -128.00 36.01 -3.01
CA GLU A 274 -128.20 34.87 -3.94
C GLU A 274 -126.97 34.52 -4.80
N THR A 275 -125.93 35.36 -4.82
CA THR A 275 -124.70 35.09 -5.58
C THR A 275 -123.70 34.14 -4.87
N ILE A 276 -123.90 33.92 -3.57
CA ILE A 276 -122.96 33.16 -2.72
C ILE A 276 -123.22 31.63 -2.77
N SER A 277 -124.40 31.20 -3.21
CA SER A 277 -124.72 29.76 -3.34
C SER A 277 -124.17 29.12 -4.63
N ALA A 278 -123.83 29.90 -5.65
CA ALA A 278 -123.37 29.40 -6.96
C ALA A 278 -121.88 28.98 -6.99
N LEU A 279 -121.03 29.51 -6.11
CA LEU A 279 -119.57 29.22 -6.11
C LEU A 279 -119.16 28.03 -5.23
N ARG A 280 -120.10 27.39 -4.52
CA ARG A 280 -119.81 26.19 -3.71
C ARG A 280 -119.77 24.88 -4.51
N CYS A 281 -120.24 24.85 -5.77
CA CYS A 281 -120.26 23.65 -6.61
C CYS A 281 -119.11 23.50 -7.60
N GLN A 282 -118.14 24.43 -7.66
CA GLN A 282 -116.92 24.28 -8.47
C GLN A 282 -115.71 23.73 -7.69
N LEU A 283 -115.85 23.45 -6.38
CA LEU A 283 -114.73 23.00 -5.54
C LEU A 283 -114.67 21.48 -5.32
N SER A 284 -115.52 20.67 -5.96
CA SER A 284 -115.57 19.21 -5.74
C SER A 284 -115.14 18.35 -6.93
N SER A 285 -114.51 18.91 -7.97
CA SER A 285 -114.05 18.14 -9.15
C SER A 285 -112.57 18.35 -9.49
N SER A 286 -111.67 18.10 -8.53
CA SER A 286 -110.26 17.85 -8.87
C SER A 286 -109.55 16.96 -7.83
N GLN A 287 -108.72 16.07 -8.37
CA GLN A 287 -107.74 15.16 -7.74
C GLN A 287 -108.30 13.79 -7.27
N SER A 288 -107.70 12.64 -7.58
CA SER A 288 -106.52 12.29 -8.39
C SER A 288 -106.58 10.76 -8.69
N GLY A 289 -106.56 10.35 -9.95
CA GLY A 289 -106.50 8.93 -10.34
C GLY A 289 -105.25 8.52 -11.13
N GLY A 290 -104.54 9.49 -11.75
CA GLY A 290 -103.38 9.21 -12.62
C GLY A 290 -102.02 9.24 -11.93
N THR A 291 -101.87 10.01 -10.85
CA THR A 291 -100.57 10.24 -10.18
C THR A 291 -100.04 9.00 -9.44
N VAL A 292 -100.90 8.12 -8.94
CA VAL A 292 -100.47 6.94 -8.16
C VAL A 292 -99.92 5.81 -9.04
N GLN A 293 -100.36 5.72 -10.31
CA GLN A 293 -99.86 4.73 -11.26
C GLN A 293 -98.51 5.16 -11.86
N GLN A 294 -98.37 6.45 -12.22
CA GLN A 294 -97.11 7.04 -12.67
C GLN A 294 -96.03 7.04 -11.58
N LEU A 295 -96.36 7.40 -10.33
CA LEU A 295 -95.38 7.32 -9.24
C LEU A 295 -94.96 5.88 -8.90
N ARG A 296 -95.75 4.85 -9.26
CA ARG A 296 -95.35 3.44 -9.10
C ARG A 296 -94.48 2.95 -10.26
N SER A 297 -94.76 3.34 -11.51
CA SER A 297 -93.85 3.06 -12.62
C SER A 297 -92.51 3.75 -12.42
N ASP A 298 -92.52 5.04 -12.04
CA ASP A 298 -91.30 5.82 -11.81
C ASP A 298 -90.49 5.24 -10.64
N ARG A 299 -91.15 4.74 -9.58
CA ARG A 299 -90.48 4.05 -8.46
C ARG A 299 -89.85 2.73 -8.89
N ASP A 300 -90.53 1.95 -9.72
CA ASP A 300 -90.03 0.65 -10.18
C ASP A 300 -88.91 0.83 -11.22
N GLU A 301 -88.96 1.87 -12.06
CA GLU A 301 -87.87 2.31 -12.93
C GLU A 301 -86.66 2.80 -12.12
N LEU A 302 -86.87 3.66 -11.11
CA LEU A 302 -85.80 4.07 -10.18
C LEU A 302 -85.21 2.85 -9.45
N GLY A 303 -86.04 1.87 -9.09
CA GLY A 303 -85.61 0.62 -8.48
C GLY A 303 -84.69 -0.20 -9.38
N GLN A 304 -85.00 -0.26 -10.67
CA GLN A 304 -84.16 -0.92 -11.68
C GLN A 304 -82.84 -0.17 -11.88
N GLU A 305 -82.87 1.17 -11.95
CA GLU A 305 -81.66 1.99 -12.05
C GLU A 305 -80.75 1.83 -10.83
N VAL A 306 -81.32 1.83 -9.62
CA VAL A 306 -80.57 1.60 -8.37
C VAL A 306 -79.98 0.19 -8.33
N GLN A 307 -80.71 -0.83 -8.79
CA GLN A 307 -80.21 -2.20 -8.86
C GLN A 307 -79.07 -2.32 -9.88
N HIS A 308 -79.19 -1.68 -11.05
CA HIS A 308 -78.13 -1.61 -12.06
C HIS A 308 -76.89 -0.89 -11.53
N LEU A 309 -77.06 0.24 -10.82
CA LEU A 309 -75.97 0.95 -10.15
C LEU A 309 -75.31 0.11 -9.05
N ARG A 310 -76.08 -0.67 -8.28
CA ARG A 310 -75.55 -1.60 -7.27
C ARG A 310 -74.71 -2.71 -7.90
N VAL A 311 -75.15 -3.30 -9.00
CA VAL A 311 -74.38 -4.31 -9.75
C VAL A 311 -73.10 -3.70 -10.31
N ARG A 312 -73.18 -2.50 -10.91
CA ARG A 312 -72.01 -1.78 -11.43
C ARG A 312 -71.02 -1.40 -10.33
N LEU A 313 -71.51 -0.98 -9.16
CA LEU A 313 -70.69 -0.71 -7.99
C LEU A 313 -70.02 -1.99 -7.46
N GLY A 314 -70.76 -3.10 -7.39
CA GLY A 314 -70.20 -4.41 -7.02
C GLY A 314 -69.12 -4.88 -7.99
N ALA A 315 -69.34 -4.74 -9.30
CA ALA A 315 -68.33 -5.02 -10.32
C ALA A 315 -67.08 -4.14 -10.17
N ALA A 316 -67.25 -2.83 -9.99
CA ALA A 316 -66.12 -1.91 -9.76
C ALA A 316 -65.35 -2.24 -8.48
N GLN A 317 -66.04 -2.59 -7.38
CA GLN A 317 -65.41 -3.02 -6.13
C GLN A 317 -64.63 -4.33 -6.29
N THR A 318 -65.15 -5.32 -7.03
CA THR A 318 -64.41 -6.57 -7.27
C THR A 318 -63.18 -6.35 -8.15
N ILE A 319 -63.24 -5.48 -9.16
CA ILE A 319 -62.08 -5.10 -9.98
C ILE A 319 -61.04 -4.39 -9.11
N ARG A 320 -61.44 -3.41 -8.28
CA ARG A 320 -60.53 -2.68 -7.39
C ARG A 320 -59.90 -3.61 -6.34
N ARG A 321 -60.65 -4.57 -5.80
CA ARG A 321 -60.12 -5.62 -4.91
C ARG A 321 -59.08 -6.49 -5.61
N LYS A 322 -59.34 -6.95 -6.85
CA LYS A 322 -58.39 -7.74 -7.65
C LYS A 322 -57.11 -6.95 -7.98
N GLN A 323 -57.24 -5.66 -8.30
CA GLN A 323 -56.10 -4.78 -8.53
C GLN A 323 -55.28 -4.58 -7.25
N LEU A 324 -55.95 -4.36 -6.12
CA LEU A 324 -55.28 -4.21 -4.83
C LEU A 324 -54.53 -5.49 -4.44
N THR A 325 -55.16 -6.67 -4.55
CA THR A 325 -54.47 -7.93 -4.24
C THR A 325 -53.28 -8.18 -5.16
N LYS A 326 -53.41 -7.90 -6.47
CA LYS A 326 -52.30 -7.98 -7.42
C LYS A 326 -51.15 -7.05 -7.02
N LEU A 327 -51.44 -5.81 -6.66
CA LEU A 327 -50.44 -4.81 -6.25
C LEU A 327 -49.78 -5.21 -4.91
N THR A 328 -50.54 -5.70 -3.93
CA THR A 328 -50.00 -6.21 -2.67
C THR A 328 -49.07 -7.41 -2.89
N ILE A 329 -49.45 -8.36 -3.76
CA ILE A 329 -48.59 -9.51 -4.08
C ILE A 329 -47.32 -9.06 -4.81
N GLN A 330 -47.44 -8.18 -5.81
CA GLN A 330 -46.29 -7.69 -6.56
C GLN A 330 -45.33 -6.87 -5.70
N SER A 331 -45.86 -5.99 -4.84
CA SER A 331 -45.04 -5.20 -3.89
C SER A 331 -44.37 -6.09 -2.85
N ASN A 332 -45.09 -7.06 -2.26
CA ASN A 332 -44.47 -8.03 -1.34
C ASN A 332 -43.40 -8.88 -2.02
N ASN A 333 -43.61 -9.31 -3.26
CA ASN A 333 -42.60 -10.06 -4.01
C ASN A 333 -41.37 -9.19 -4.35
N ALA A 334 -41.57 -7.92 -4.72
CA ALA A 334 -40.48 -6.98 -4.94
C ALA A 334 -39.71 -6.70 -3.64
N ALA A 335 -40.42 -6.50 -2.52
CA ALA A 335 -39.83 -6.29 -1.21
C ALA A 335 -39.00 -7.51 -0.77
N LYS A 336 -39.50 -8.73 -0.94
CA LYS A 336 -38.75 -9.96 -0.66
C LYS A 336 -37.48 -10.07 -1.49
N LYS A 337 -37.57 -9.82 -2.81
CA LYS A 337 -36.39 -9.83 -3.69
C LYS A 337 -35.36 -8.78 -3.27
N LEU A 338 -35.80 -7.57 -2.94
CA LEU A 338 -34.91 -6.50 -2.45
C LEU A 338 -34.27 -6.86 -1.11
N GLN A 339 -35.01 -7.51 -0.22
CA GLN A 339 -34.50 -7.97 1.07
C GLN A 339 -33.47 -9.10 0.89
N GLU A 340 -33.70 -10.02 -0.05
CA GLU A 340 -32.72 -11.06 -0.42
C GLU A 340 -31.45 -10.44 -1.02
N THR A 341 -31.56 -9.47 -1.93
CA THR A 341 -30.39 -8.78 -2.50
C THR A 341 -29.64 -7.98 -1.44
N ALA A 342 -30.34 -7.35 -0.50
CA ALA A 342 -29.72 -6.65 0.62
C ALA A 342 -28.95 -7.62 1.53
N ALA A 343 -29.54 -8.78 1.86
CA ALA A 343 -28.88 -9.80 2.66
C ALA A 343 -27.62 -10.37 1.97
N LEU A 344 -27.65 -10.56 0.65
CA LEU A 344 -26.47 -10.94 -0.14
C LEU A 344 -25.39 -9.85 -0.09
N GLY A 345 -25.77 -8.58 -0.22
CA GLY A 345 -24.87 -7.43 -0.08
C GLY A 345 -24.21 -7.36 1.30
N GLU A 346 -24.98 -7.51 2.38
CA GLU A 346 -24.45 -7.58 3.74
C GLU A 346 -23.45 -8.73 3.93
N ARG A 347 -23.77 -9.91 3.39
CA ARG A 347 -22.87 -11.06 3.46
C ARG A 347 -21.57 -10.80 2.70
N LEU A 348 -21.63 -10.17 1.53
CA LEU A 348 -20.45 -9.80 0.75
C LEU A 348 -19.57 -8.80 1.52
N MET A 349 -20.17 -7.80 2.17
CA MET A 349 -19.46 -6.84 3.01
C MET A 349 -18.80 -7.49 4.23
N ARG A 350 -19.51 -8.37 4.94
CA ARG A 350 -18.91 -9.13 6.06
C ARG A 350 -17.74 -9.99 5.59
N LEU A 351 -17.86 -10.63 4.42
CA LEU A 351 -16.77 -11.42 3.85
C LEU A 351 -15.58 -10.53 3.46
N SER A 352 -15.79 -9.35 2.87
CA SER A 352 -14.70 -8.44 2.53
C SER A 352 -13.98 -7.92 3.77
N GLU A 353 -14.70 -7.61 4.85
CA GLU A 353 -14.09 -7.23 6.14
C GLU A 353 -13.24 -8.35 6.75
N VAL A 354 -13.73 -9.58 6.73
CA VAL A 354 -12.97 -10.74 7.22
C VAL A 354 -11.73 -11.00 6.36
N CYS A 355 -11.86 -10.93 5.03
CA CYS A 355 -10.73 -11.03 4.12
C CYS A 355 -9.70 -9.92 4.35
N SER A 356 -10.14 -8.68 4.59
CA SER A 356 -9.24 -7.56 4.81
C SER A 356 -8.39 -7.68 6.08
N LYS A 357 -8.85 -8.43 7.10
CA LYS A 357 -8.00 -8.74 8.26
C LYS A 357 -6.75 -9.54 7.89
N MET A 358 -6.81 -10.35 6.83
CA MET A 358 -5.71 -11.20 6.36
C MET A 358 -4.81 -10.51 5.33
N GLU A 359 -5.17 -9.30 4.89
CA GLU A 359 -4.39 -8.51 3.93
C GLU A 359 -3.26 -7.76 4.62
N THR A 360 -2.13 -7.62 3.91
CA THR A 360 -0.98 -6.84 4.38
C THR A 360 -1.30 -5.34 4.43
N GLU A 361 -0.59 -4.57 5.26
CA GLU A 361 -0.77 -3.11 5.33
C GLU A 361 -0.52 -2.43 3.96
N HIS A 362 0.42 -2.95 3.18
CA HIS A 362 0.71 -2.47 1.84
C HIS A 362 -0.49 -2.69 0.90
N GLU A 363 -1.16 -3.83 0.96
CA GLU A 363 -2.37 -4.13 0.18
C GLU A 363 -3.61 -3.35 0.63
N LYS A 364 -3.62 -2.83 1.85
CA LYS A 364 -4.68 -1.94 2.36
C LYS A 364 -4.50 -0.51 1.89
N VAL A 365 -3.26 -0.02 1.88
CA VAL A 365 -2.93 1.34 1.43
C VAL A 365 -2.94 1.46 -0.09
N LEU A 366 -2.47 0.44 -0.80
CA LEU A 366 -2.45 0.38 -2.27
C LEU A 366 -3.12 -0.93 -2.78
N PRO A 367 -4.48 -1.01 -2.76
CA PRO A 367 -5.19 -2.21 -3.19
C PRO A 367 -5.08 -2.52 -4.69
N PHE A 368 -4.78 -1.49 -5.50
CA PHE A 368 -4.73 -1.59 -6.96
C PHE A 368 -3.32 -1.26 -7.45
N TYR A 369 -2.73 -2.23 -8.14
CA TYR A 369 -1.36 -2.13 -8.66
C TYR A 369 -1.38 -1.50 -10.05
N LYS A 370 -0.33 -0.74 -10.37
CA LYS A 370 -0.12 -0.27 -11.75
C LYS A 370 0.03 -1.50 -12.65
N SER A 371 -0.77 -1.54 -13.71
CA SER A 371 -0.64 -2.57 -14.74
C SER A 371 0.78 -2.55 -15.29
N SER A 372 1.39 -3.72 -15.40
CA SER A 372 2.71 -3.92 -16.02
C SER A 372 2.69 -3.74 -17.55
N LEU A 373 1.51 -3.51 -18.13
CA LEU A 373 1.29 -3.22 -19.54
C LEU A 373 1.63 -1.75 -19.85
N SER A 374 2.31 -1.52 -20.98
CA SER A 374 2.58 -0.16 -21.49
C SER A 374 1.27 0.59 -21.75
N GLU A 375 1.29 1.93 -21.75
CA GLU A 375 0.10 2.76 -22.05
C GLU A 375 -0.49 2.43 -23.44
N GLU A 376 0.36 2.04 -24.39
CA GLU A 376 -0.02 1.58 -25.73
C GLU A 376 -0.76 0.24 -25.68
N GLU A 377 -0.30 -0.71 -24.86
CA GLU A 377 -0.93 -2.03 -24.70
C GLU A 377 -2.26 -1.94 -23.95
N GLN A 378 -2.36 -1.05 -22.95
CA GLN A 378 -3.61 -0.77 -22.26
C GLN A 378 -4.63 -0.10 -23.20
N SER A 379 -4.17 0.77 -24.09
CA SER A 379 -5.02 1.43 -25.10
C SER A 379 -5.51 0.41 -26.14
N GLN A 380 -4.66 -0.54 -26.52
CA GLN A 380 -4.99 -1.63 -27.43
C GLN A 380 -5.98 -2.63 -26.80
N GLU A 381 -5.81 -2.95 -25.52
CA GLU A 381 -6.73 -3.83 -24.77
C GLU A 381 -8.11 -3.18 -24.58
N ARG A 382 -8.15 -1.88 -24.28
CA ARG A 382 -9.40 -1.09 -24.25
C ARG A 382 -10.07 -1.03 -25.63
N ALA A 383 -9.29 -0.83 -26.70
CA ALA A 383 -9.80 -0.81 -28.07
C ALA A 383 -10.30 -2.19 -28.52
N ASN A 384 -9.66 -3.27 -28.09
CA ASN A 384 -10.08 -4.65 -28.38
C ASN A 384 -11.30 -5.05 -27.55
N ALA A 385 -11.43 -4.59 -26.31
CA ALA A 385 -12.67 -4.71 -25.54
C ALA A 385 -13.81 -3.94 -26.21
N MET A 386 -13.56 -2.80 -26.86
CA MET A 386 -14.62 -2.02 -27.50
C MET A 386 -15.10 -2.59 -28.85
N LYS A 387 -14.39 -3.57 -29.43
CA LYS A 387 -14.80 -4.23 -30.68
C LYS A 387 -15.96 -5.20 -30.38
N SER A 388 -17.09 -4.96 -31.06
CA SER A 388 -18.33 -5.75 -30.99
C SER A 388 -18.07 -7.24 -30.92
N ALA A 389 -18.30 -7.82 -29.75
CA ALA A 389 -18.10 -9.22 -29.54
C ALA A 389 -19.39 -10.00 -29.83
N ASN A 390 -19.40 -10.71 -30.97
CA ASN A 390 -20.56 -11.46 -31.47
C ASN A 390 -20.81 -12.80 -30.74
N GLU A 391 -20.07 -13.10 -29.67
CA GLU A 391 -20.18 -14.36 -28.91
C GLU A 391 -20.66 -14.11 -27.47
N LYS A 392 -21.58 -14.97 -26.98
CA LYS A 392 -22.16 -14.91 -25.63
C LYS A 392 -21.11 -14.83 -24.52
N LEU A 393 -19.94 -15.44 -24.72
CA LEU A 393 -18.81 -15.39 -23.77
C LEU A 393 -18.23 -13.99 -23.63
N ALA A 394 -18.18 -13.23 -24.71
CA ALA A 394 -17.59 -11.91 -24.68
C ALA A 394 -18.54 -10.84 -24.13
N GLN A 395 -19.87 -11.04 -24.25
CA GLN A 395 -20.86 -10.28 -23.48
C GLN A 395 -20.73 -10.53 -21.98
N LEU A 396 -20.55 -11.80 -21.57
CA LEU A 396 -20.26 -12.14 -20.17
C LEU A 396 -18.95 -11.50 -19.69
N ILE A 397 -17.88 -11.53 -20.48
CA ILE A 397 -16.61 -10.89 -20.14
C ILE A 397 -16.78 -9.37 -19.99
N HIS A 398 -17.63 -8.73 -20.80
CA HIS A 398 -17.98 -7.32 -20.63
C HIS A 398 -18.73 -7.04 -19.33
N ASP A 399 -19.70 -7.88 -18.97
CA ASP A 399 -20.47 -7.72 -17.73
C ASP A 399 -19.57 -7.84 -16.49
N TYR A 400 -18.48 -8.61 -16.57
CA TYR A 400 -17.47 -8.74 -15.50
C TYR A 400 -16.27 -7.79 -15.63
N SER A 401 -16.23 -6.92 -16.65
CA SER A 401 -15.18 -5.92 -16.83
C SER A 401 -14.96 -5.01 -15.59
N PRO A 402 -16.02 -4.55 -14.88
CA PRO A 402 -15.86 -3.79 -13.63
C PRO A 402 -15.12 -4.56 -12.52
N LEU A 403 -15.10 -5.91 -12.60
CA LEU A 403 -14.42 -6.78 -11.64
C LEU A 403 -12.92 -7.00 -11.99
N GLY A 404 -12.39 -6.36 -13.04
CA GLY A 404 -11.00 -6.52 -13.46
C GLY A 404 -9.98 -6.20 -12.35
N LYS A 405 -10.23 -5.13 -11.57
CA LYS A 405 -9.38 -4.75 -10.43
C LYS A 405 -9.38 -5.79 -9.30
N PHE A 406 -10.52 -6.45 -9.07
CA PHE A 406 -10.62 -7.54 -8.10
C PHE A 406 -9.77 -8.73 -8.55
N TRP A 407 -9.83 -9.10 -9.83
CA TRP A 407 -9.02 -10.19 -10.37
C TRP A 407 -7.53 -9.89 -10.37
N GLN A 408 -7.12 -8.64 -10.63
CA GLN A 408 -5.72 -8.22 -10.47
C GLN A 408 -5.23 -8.44 -9.03
N ARG A 409 -6.03 -8.02 -8.05
CA ARG A 409 -5.72 -8.21 -6.62
C ARG A 409 -5.66 -9.68 -6.23
N TYR A 410 -6.63 -10.48 -6.67
CA TYR A 410 -6.68 -11.92 -6.45
C TYR A 410 -5.46 -12.64 -7.04
N ASN A 411 -5.10 -12.31 -8.29
CA ASN A 411 -3.96 -12.91 -8.98
C ASN A 411 -2.63 -12.58 -8.30
N LYS A 412 -2.46 -11.34 -7.81
CA LYS A 412 -1.28 -10.98 -7.03
C LYS A 412 -1.16 -11.85 -5.78
N VAL A 413 -2.21 -11.93 -4.97
CA VAL A 413 -2.20 -12.75 -3.74
C VAL A 413 -1.92 -14.23 -4.06
N GLN A 414 -2.40 -14.74 -5.20
CA GLN A 414 -2.04 -16.08 -5.66
C GLN A 414 -0.55 -16.22 -5.99
N LEU A 415 0.06 -15.23 -6.65
CA LEU A 415 1.50 -15.22 -6.93
C LEU A 415 2.30 -15.18 -5.63
N ASP A 416 1.94 -14.30 -4.70
CA ASP A 416 2.60 -14.19 -3.39
C ASP A 416 2.50 -15.51 -2.62
N ARG A 417 1.33 -16.15 -2.62
CA ARG A 417 1.13 -17.47 -2.03
C ARG A 417 2.03 -18.54 -2.67
N LEU A 418 2.23 -18.49 -4.00
CA LEU A 418 3.11 -19.43 -4.70
C LEU A 418 4.58 -19.16 -4.37
N CYS A 419 5.01 -17.91 -4.28
CA CYS A 419 6.37 -17.53 -3.85
C CYS A 419 6.65 -18.03 -2.42
N LEU A 420 5.74 -17.75 -1.47
CA LEU A 420 5.88 -18.21 -0.08
C LEU A 420 5.90 -19.74 0.02
N LYS A 421 5.10 -20.45 -0.80
CA LYS A 421 5.17 -21.91 -0.86
C LYS A 421 6.53 -22.40 -1.34
N ARG A 422 7.11 -21.77 -2.36
CA ARG A 422 8.43 -22.12 -2.88
C ARG A 422 9.52 -21.88 -1.83
N GLU A 423 9.51 -20.72 -1.18
CA GLU A 423 10.45 -20.39 -0.10
C GLU A 423 10.35 -21.38 1.07
N LYS A 424 9.13 -21.73 1.49
CA LYS A 424 8.91 -22.76 2.51
C LYS A 424 9.54 -24.09 2.12
N VAL A 425 9.39 -24.53 0.87
CA VAL A 425 10.00 -25.79 0.40
C VAL A 425 11.53 -25.70 0.45
N LEU A 426 12.12 -24.58 0.04
CA LEU A 426 13.57 -24.38 0.09
C LEU A 426 14.09 -24.38 1.53
N LEU A 427 13.44 -23.66 2.44
CA LEU A 427 13.80 -23.62 3.86
C LEU A 427 13.66 -24.99 4.53
N LEU A 428 12.66 -25.78 4.15
CA LEU A 428 12.53 -27.15 4.65
C LEU A 428 13.69 -28.04 4.17
N GLN A 429 14.07 -27.95 2.90
CA GLN A 429 15.22 -28.68 2.37
C GLN A 429 16.54 -28.25 3.04
N GLU A 430 16.71 -26.96 3.31
CA GLU A 430 17.86 -26.45 4.04
C GLU A 430 17.85 -26.93 5.50
N ASN A 431 16.71 -26.91 6.17
CA ASN A 431 16.57 -27.43 7.52
C ASN A 431 16.89 -28.94 7.59
N GLU A 432 16.44 -29.71 6.61
CA GLU A 432 16.78 -31.13 6.48
C GLU A 432 18.29 -31.33 6.31
N ARG A 433 18.94 -30.56 5.43
CA ARG A 433 20.41 -30.59 5.26
C ARG A 433 21.14 -30.24 6.54
N LEU A 434 20.72 -29.17 7.24
CA LEU A 434 21.30 -28.76 8.52
C LEU A 434 21.12 -29.84 9.60
N ARG A 435 19.97 -30.51 9.64
CA ARG A 435 19.75 -31.66 10.54
C ARG A 435 20.68 -32.82 10.20
N VAL A 436 20.93 -33.09 8.92
CA VAL A 436 21.90 -34.12 8.50
C VAL A 436 23.32 -33.75 8.92
N TYR A 437 23.74 -32.50 8.70
CA TYR A 437 25.06 -32.04 9.15
C TYR A 437 25.21 -32.07 10.66
N LEU A 438 24.16 -31.70 11.39
CA LEU A 438 24.17 -31.75 12.86
C LEU A 438 24.23 -33.20 13.35
N LYS A 439 23.53 -34.14 12.69
CA LYS A 439 23.69 -35.58 12.96
C LYS A 439 25.11 -36.04 12.70
N GLN A 440 25.69 -35.74 11.53
CA GLN A 440 27.08 -36.09 11.21
C GLN A 440 28.06 -35.55 12.24
N TYR A 441 27.91 -34.28 12.64
CA TYR A 441 28.74 -33.69 13.69
C TYR A 441 28.57 -34.39 15.04
N LEU A 442 27.33 -34.74 15.42
CA LEU A 442 27.09 -35.50 16.65
C LEU A 442 27.62 -36.94 16.55
N ASP A 443 27.58 -37.58 15.40
CA ASP A 443 28.15 -38.93 15.16
C ASP A 443 29.69 -38.91 15.11
N GLU A 444 30.30 -37.78 14.71
CA GLU A 444 31.75 -37.57 14.80
C GLU A 444 32.22 -37.31 16.24
N VAL A 445 31.40 -36.62 17.05
CA VAL A 445 31.72 -36.27 18.44
C VAL A 445 31.30 -37.36 19.42
N SER A 446 30.24 -38.12 19.13
CA SER A 446 29.76 -39.25 19.93
C SER A 446 30.16 -40.56 19.27
N VAL A 447 30.92 -41.40 19.99
CA VAL A 447 31.27 -42.74 19.52
C VAL A 447 30.03 -43.63 19.67
N SER A 448 29.16 -43.63 18.66
CA SER A 448 27.96 -44.47 18.60
C SER A 448 28.23 -45.74 17.76
N ASP A 449 27.55 -46.85 18.04
CA ASP A 449 27.82 -48.13 17.34
C ASP A 449 27.59 -48.06 15.80
N GLU A 450 26.78 -47.11 15.32
CA GLU A 450 26.55 -46.89 13.89
C GLU A 450 27.72 -46.15 13.19
N SER A 451 28.43 -45.25 13.88
CA SER A 451 29.60 -44.53 13.32
C SER A 451 30.81 -45.46 13.13
N PHE A 452 30.89 -46.55 13.89
CA PHE A 452 31.91 -47.60 13.74
C PHE A 452 31.83 -48.37 12.41
N GLN A 453 30.64 -48.49 11.81
CA GLN A 453 30.46 -49.22 10.55
C GLN A 453 30.68 -48.34 9.31
N GLN A 454 30.45 -47.02 9.40
CA GLN A 454 30.50 -46.12 8.25
C GLN A 454 31.84 -45.35 8.12
N GLN A 455 32.55 -45.06 9.22
CA GLN A 455 33.80 -44.31 9.17
C GLN A 455 35.04 -45.21 9.25
N LYS A 456 35.75 -45.37 8.11
CA LYS A 456 37.06 -46.04 8.01
C LYS A 456 38.21 -45.35 8.78
N LEU A 457 37.97 -44.17 9.35
CA LEU A 457 39.00 -43.36 10.03
C LEU A 457 39.25 -43.76 11.49
N LEU A 458 38.35 -44.53 12.10
CA LEU A 458 38.46 -44.96 13.51
C LEU A 458 39.08 -46.36 13.67
N VAL A 459 39.30 -47.09 12.58
CA VAL A 459 39.97 -48.40 12.59
C VAL A 459 41.36 -48.25 11.98
N VAL A 460 42.39 -48.16 12.84
CA VAL A 460 43.77 -48.39 12.42
C VAL A 460 43.94 -49.90 12.23
N SER A 461 43.51 -50.43 11.09
CA SER A 461 44.00 -51.70 10.59
C SER A 461 45.32 -51.43 9.88
N SER A 462 46.40 -51.89 10.52
CA SER A 462 47.77 -51.79 10.02
C SER A 462 47.94 -52.53 8.70
N SER A 463 47.82 -51.84 7.58
CA SER A 463 48.57 -52.16 6.36
C SER A 463 48.41 -51.10 5.27
N THR A 464 49.56 -50.79 4.66
CA THR A 464 49.79 -50.02 3.42
C THR A 464 49.63 -48.49 3.48
N LEU A 465 50.80 -47.84 3.57
CA LEU A 465 51.10 -46.53 3.01
C LEU A 465 50.57 -46.44 1.57
N GLN A 466 49.41 -45.81 1.38
CA GLN A 466 49.06 -45.15 0.13
C GLN A 466 48.69 -43.72 0.48
N THR A 467 49.49 -42.79 -0.04
CA THR A 467 49.26 -41.36 -0.03
C THR A 467 47.88 -41.03 -0.60
N PRO A 468 46.94 -40.46 0.16
CA PRO A 468 45.74 -39.92 -0.43
C PRO A 468 46.05 -38.58 -1.09
N ALA A 469 45.94 -38.58 -2.42
CA ALA A 469 45.31 -37.52 -3.20
C ALA A 469 45.63 -36.07 -2.78
N ALA A 470 46.72 -35.54 -3.35
CA ALA A 470 46.94 -34.11 -3.56
C ALA A 470 45.92 -33.47 -4.56
N THR A 471 44.70 -34.02 -4.67
CA THR A 471 43.75 -33.71 -5.75
C THR A 471 42.59 -32.81 -5.32
N GLU A 472 42.34 -32.59 -4.03
CA GLU A 472 41.21 -31.73 -3.61
C GLU A 472 41.56 -30.24 -3.46
N ARG A 473 42.84 -29.89 -3.30
CA ARG A 473 43.24 -28.46 -3.24
C ARG A 473 43.35 -27.78 -4.62
N ARG A 474 43.25 -28.53 -5.72
CA ARG A 474 43.26 -27.97 -7.09
C ARG A 474 41.88 -27.50 -7.59
N GLY A 475 40.83 -27.65 -6.78
CA GLY A 475 39.45 -27.28 -7.12
C GLY A 475 39.05 -25.84 -6.77
N GLN A 476 39.84 -25.09 -6.01
CA GLN A 476 39.59 -23.65 -5.82
C GLN A 476 40.07 -22.88 -7.06
N LYS A 477 39.22 -22.86 -8.09
CA LYS A 477 39.32 -21.85 -9.15
C LYS A 477 39.34 -20.48 -8.48
N HIS A 478 40.47 -19.79 -8.53
CA HIS A 478 40.48 -18.34 -8.35
C HIS A 478 39.64 -17.77 -9.49
N TYR A 479 38.43 -17.34 -9.16
CA TYR A 479 37.68 -16.46 -10.04
C TYR A 479 38.42 -15.13 -10.03
N VAL A 480 39.14 -14.84 -11.10
CA VAL A 480 39.39 -13.45 -11.46
C VAL A 480 38.00 -12.87 -11.71
N VAL A 481 37.55 -11.97 -10.86
CA VAL A 481 36.35 -11.17 -11.10
C VAL A 481 36.71 -10.23 -12.26
N GLN A 482 36.60 -10.74 -13.49
CA GLN A 482 36.48 -9.89 -14.66
C GLN A 482 35.10 -9.26 -14.60
N GLU A 483 35.10 -8.01 -14.13
CA GLU A 483 34.20 -6.93 -14.50
C GLU A 483 32.92 -7.35 -15.24
N ALA A 484 31.80 -7.35 -14.52
CA ALA A 484 30.47 -7.17 -15.11
C ALA A 484 30.22 -5.71 -15.56
N ALA A 485 31.28 -4.97 -15.95
CA ALA A 485 31.19 -3.57 -16.36
C ALA A 485 30.98 -3.39 -17.88
N ASN A 486 31.21 -4.42 -18.71
CA ASN A 486 31.17 -4.28 -20.17
C ASN A 486 29.83 -4.62 -20.85
N ILE A 487 28.72 -4.77 -20.10
CA ILE A 487 27.39 -5.04 -20.70
C ILE A 487 26.53 -3.77 -20.87
N VAL A 488 26.91 -2.62 -20.31
CA VAL A 488 26.04 -1.41 -20.35
C VAL A 488 26.40 -0.41 -21.48
N GLN A 489 27.49 -0.59 -22.22
CA GLN A 489 27.88 0.36 -23.29
C GLN A 489 27.46 -0.04 -24.72
N LYS A 490 26.59 -1.03 -24.91
CA LYS A 490 25.98 -1.32 -26.22
C LYS A 490 24.46 -1.33 -26.12
N GLN A 491 23.88 -0.22 -25.70
CA GLN A 491 22.50 0.20 -26.01
C GLN A 491 22.25 1.60 -25.43
N LEU A 492 22.89 2.60 -26.04
CA LEU A 492 22.37 3.96 -26.16
C LEU A 492 22.59 4.40 -27.60
#